data_AF-L8A0M0-F1
#
_entry.id   AF-L8A0M0-F1
#
_cell.length_a   1.000
_cell.length_b   1.000
_cell.length_c   1.000
_cell.angle_alpha   90.00
_cell.angle_beta   90.00
_cell.angle_gamma   90.00
#
_symmetry.space_group_name_H-M   'P 1'
#
loop_
_entity.id
_entity.type
_entity.pdbx_description
1 polymer ?
#
loop_
_entity_poly.entity_id
_entity_poly.type
_entity_poly.pdbx_seq_one_letter_code
_entity_poly.pdbx_strand_id
1 'polypeptide(L)' 'MMEQGKDCKSVVSQLSAARNAIDRAIAVIVSTNLEHCLRESMEKGESTDSLVKEAVELLVKSR' A
#
# COMPACT_ATOMS: atom_id res chain seq x y z
N MET A 1 14.55 8.75 -19.45
CA MET A 1 13.51 8.29 -20.40
C MET A 1 13.12 9.39 -21.38
N MET A 2 12.63 10.53 -20.89
CA MET A 2 12.38 11.72 -21.73
C MET A 2 13.68 12.28 -22.33
N GLU A 3 14.74 12.37 -21.53
CA GLU A 3 16.10 12.75 -21.97
C GLU A 3 16.69 11.78 -23.02
N GLN A 4 16.16 10.56 -23.10
CA GLN A 4 16.57 9.54 -24.10
C GLN A 4 15.65 9.57 -25.34
N GLY A 5 14.73 10.55 -25.45
CA GLY A 5 13.82 10.69 -26.58
C GLY A 5 12.76 9.59 -26.71
N LYS A 6 12.43 8.85 -25.64
CA LYS A 6 11.37 7.83 -25.68
C LYS A 6 9.99 8.46 -25.90
N ASP A 7 9.11 7.75 -26.60
CA ASP A 7 7.76 8.22 -26.88
C ASP A 7 6.92 8.37 -25.61
N CYS A 8 5.97 9.31 -25.63
CA CYS A 8 5.12 9.63 -24.48
C CYS A 8 4.33 8.41 -23.97
N LYS A 9 3.83 7.53 -24.87
CA LYS A 9 3.06 6.34 -24.48
C LYS A 9 3.95 5.35 -23.71
N SER A 10 5.21 5.18 -24.09
CA SER A 10 6.20 4.37 -23.36
C SER A 10 6.53 4.96 -21.99
N VAL A 11 6.71 6.29 -21.89
CA VAL A 11 6.92 6.98 -20.61
C VAL A 11 5.73 6.80 -19.67
N VAL A 12 4.51 7.03 -20.17
CA VAL A 12 3.27 6.84 -19.38
C VAL A 12 3.12 5.39 -18.92
N SER A 13 3.40 4.42 -19.80
CA SER A 13 3.35 2.99 -19.44
C SER A 13 4.30 2.64 -18.28
N GLN A 14 5.52 3.18 -18.29
CA GLN A 14 6.47 2.97 -17.20
C GLN A 14 6.04 3.66 -15.90
N LEU A 15 5.45 4.87 -15.98
CA LEU A 15 4.89 5.53 -14.80
C LEU A 15 3.72 4.75 -14.20
N SER A 16 2.84 4.18 -15.05
CA SER A 16 1.78 3.28 -14.59
C SER A 16 2.34 2.02 -13.94
N ALA A 17 3.42 1.44 -14.48
CA ALA A 17 4.09 0.29 -13.86
C ALA A 17 4.69 0.65 -12.49
N ALA A 18 5.33 1.82 -12.38
CA ALA A 18 5.87 2.32 -11.11
C ALA A 18 4.77 2.54 -10.07
N ARG A 19 3.66 3.18 -10.45
CA ARG A 19 2.49 3.34 -9.58
C ARG A 19 1.96 1.99 -9.08
N ASN A 20 1.75 1.03 -9.99
CA ASN A 20 1.29 -0.31 -9.62
C ASN A 20 2.25 -1.03 -8.67
N ALA A 21 3.56 -0.81 -8.80
CA ALA A 21 4.55 -1.37 -7.88
C ALA A 21 4.48 -0.72 -6.50
N ILE A 22 4.31 0.62 -6.46
CA ILE A 22 4.12 1.38 -5.22
C ILE A 22 2.84 0.94 -4.50
N ASP A 23 1.73 0.78 -5.21
CA ASP A 23 0.45 0.36 -4.60
C ASP A 23 0.56 -1.03 -3.94
N ARG A 24 1.32 -1.95 -4.56
CA ARG A 24 1.61 -3.27 -3.96
C ARG A 24 2.51 -3.14 -2.73
N ALA A 25 3.53 -2.29 -2.78
CA ALA A 25 4.41 -2.05 -1.64
C ALA A 25 3.63 -1.47 -0.45
N ILE A 26 2.73 -0.51 -0.69
CA ILE A 26 1.83 0.01 0.34
C ILE A 26 0.98 -1.11 0.93
N ALA A 27 0.41 -1.98 0.10
CA ALA A 27 -0.41 -3.09 0.59
C ALA A 27 0.37 -4.03 1.52
N VAL A 28 1.60 -4.39 1.16
CA VAL A 28 2.48 -5.20 2.01
C VAL A 28 2.75 -4.50 3.33
N ILE A 29 3.19 -3.23 3.29
CA ILE A 29 3.52 -2.46 4.50
C ILE A 29 2.33 -2.37 5.47
N VAL A 30 1.15 -1.99 4.96
CA VAL A 30 -0.06 -1.87 5.78
C VAL A 30 -0.48 -3.23 6.35
N SER A 31 -0.44 -4.29 5.55
CA SER A 31 -0.82 -5.63 6.01
C SER A 31 0.13 -6.17 7.10
N THR A 32 1.44 -5.97 6.94
CA THR A 32 2.44 -6.38 7.93
C THR A 32 2.28 -5.60 9.23
N ASN A 33 2.03 -4.29 9.15
CA ASN A 33 1.77 -3.48 10.33
C ASN A 33 0.46 -3.89 11.03
N LEU A 34 -0.62 -4.12 10.28
CA LEU A 34 -1.87 -4.61 10.86
C LEU A 34 -1.68 -5.94 11.58
N GLU A 35 -1.00 -6.91 10.97
CA GLU A 35 -0.73 -8.20 11.62
C GLU A 35 -0.03 -8.01 12.98
N HIS A 36 1.00 -7.18 13.00
CA HIS A 36 1.74 -6.88 14.22
C HIS A 36 0.84 -6.25 15.30
N CYS A 37 0.07 -5.22 14.95
CA CYS A 37 -0.84 -4.55 15.88
C CYS A 37 -1.95 -5.50 16.39
N LEU A 38 -2.50 -6.36 15.53
CA LEU A 38 -3.50 -7.35 15.95
C LEU A 38 -2.94 -8.33 16.98
N ARG A 39 -1.72 -8.84 16.77
CA ARG A 39 -1.06 -9.74 17.74
C ARG A 39 -0.88 -9.06 19.09
N GLU A 40 -0.39 -7.83 19.11
CA GLU A 40 -0.22 -7.08 20.36
C GLU A 40 -1.54 -6.78 21.08
N SER A 41 -2.57 -6.36 20.36
CA SER A 41 -3.88 -6.08 20.97
C SER A 41 -4.55 -7.36 21.48
N MET A 42 -4.38 -8.50 20.81
CA MET A 42 -4.88 -9.79 21.30
C MET A 42 -4.18 -10.22 22.60
N GLU A 43 -2.87 -10.00 22.71
CA GLU A 43 -2.12 -10.28 23.95
C GLU A 43 -2.57 -9.39 25.12
N LYS A 44 -2.97 -8.14 24.83
CA LYS A 44 -3.47 -7.17 25.82
C LYS A 44 -4.97 -7.31 26.11
N GLY A 45 -5.70 -8.12 25.35
CA GLY A 45 -7.17 -8.23 25.43
C GLY A 45 -7.91 -6.98 24.96
N GLU A 46 -7.29 -6.19 24.08
CA GLU A 46 -7.84 -4.96 23.52
C GLU A 46 -8.70 -5.24 22.27
N SER A 47 -9.64 -4.34 21.98
CA SER A 47 -10.42 -4.41 20.75
C SER A 47 -9.57 -4.13 19.52
N THR A 48 -9.83 -4.88 18.44
CA THR A 48 -9.09 -4.80 17.17
C THR A 48 -9.85 -4.12 16.04
N ASP A 49 -11.14 -3.81 16.23
CA ASP A 49 -12.03 -3.27 15.19
C ASP A 49 -11.52 -1.97 14.57
N SER A 50 -10.97 -1.07 15.39
CA SER A 50 -10.40 0.20 14.93
C SER A 50 -9.17 -0.01 14.05
N LEU A 51 -8.29 -0.94 14.42
CA LEU A 51 -7.07 -1.26 13.68
C LEU A 51 -7.40 -1.81 12.29
N VAL A 52 -8.36 -2.73 12.23
CA VAL A 52 -8.83 -3.30 10.96
C VAL A 52 -9.44 -2.21 10.08
N LYS A 53 -10.30 -1.35 10.65
CA LYS A 53 -10.93 -0.25 9.91
C LYS A 53 -9.90 0.73 9.35
N GLU A 54 -8.91 1.13 10.15
CA GLU A 54 -7.85 2.02 9.72
C GLU A 54 -7.01 1.43 8.58
N ALA A 55 -6.60 0.16 8.71
CA ALA A 55 -5.86 -0.53 7.66
C ALA A 55 -6.66 -0.61 6.35
N VAL A 56 -7.96 -0.91 6.41
CA VAL A 56 -8.84 -0.90 5.23
C VAL A 56 -8.92 0.49 4.61
N GLU A 57 -9.09 1.55 5.40
CA GLU A 57 -9.13 2.92 4.90
C GLU A 57 -7.82 3.32 4.20
N LEU A 58 -6.67 2.92 4.74
CA LEU A 58 -5.36 3.16 4.11
C LEU A 58 -5.21 2.41 2.78
N LEU A 59 -5.66 1.16 2.71
CA LEU A 59 -5.61 0.34 1.48
C LEU A 59 -6.57 0.82 0.39
N VAL A 60 -7.69 1.42 0.76
CA VAL A 60 -8.65 2.01 -0.19
C VAL A 60 -8.10 3.34 -0.74
N LYS A 61 -7.47 4.16 0.10
CA LYS A 61 -6.89 5.44 -0.32
C LYS A 61 -5.64 5.31 -1.20
N SER A 62 -4.95 4.17 -1.15
CA SER A 62 -3.74 3.93 -1.95
C SER A 62 -4.01 3.55 -3.40
N ARG A 63 -5.28 3.41 -3.81
CA ARG A 63 -5.67 3.05 -5.19
C ARG A 63 -6.09 4.26 -6.00
#